data_AF-A0A7W3J2I8-F1
#
_entry.id   AF-A0A7W3J2I8-F1
#
_cell.length_a   1.000
_cell.length_b   1.000
_cell.length_c   1.000
_cell.angle_alpha   90.00
_cell.angle_beta   90.00
_cell.angle_gamma   90.00
#
_symmetry.space_group_name_H-M   'P 1'
#
loop_
_entity.id
_entity.type
_entity.pdbx_description
1 polymer ?
#
loop_
_entity_poly.entity_id
_entity_poly.type
_entity_poly.pdbx_seq_one_letter_code
_entity_poly.pdbx_strand_id
1 'polypeptide(L)'
;MKMPRHTDEDKARFRDLVPEGPGVEVKPMFGSLGAFVNGNMFAGLFSPNIGVKLDPESLEELRGIEGSGPFGPAERPMGGYLSLPTSFTDEQASAWVERAREHVATLPPKVKKPKPAKKA
;
A
#
# COMPACT_ATOMS: atom_id res chain seq x y z
N MET A 1 23.01 -10.33 -13.94
CA MET A 1 21.74 -10.74 -13.29
C MET A 1 20.81 -9.52 -13.24
N LYS A 2 19.97 -9.32 -14.26
CA LYS A 2 19.04 -8.17 -14.32
C LYS A 2 17.84 -8.50 -13.43
N MET A 3 17.82 -7.98 -12.21
CA MET A 3 16.56 -7.88 -11.45
C MET A 3 15.54 -7.18 -12.36
N PRO A 4 14.29 -7.65 -12.46
CA PRO A 4 13.22 -6.90 -13.10
C PRO A 4 13.08 -5.60 -12.31
N ARG A 5 13.71 -4.55 -12.84
CA ARG A 5 13.81 -3.25 -12.21
C ARG A 5 12.41 -2.68 -12.37
N HIS A 6 11.66 -2.60 -11.27
CA HIS A 6 10.38 -1.91 -11.22
C HIS A 6 10.51 -0.63 -12.06
N THR A 7 9.76 -0.57 -13.15
CA THR A 7 9.92 0.47 -14.16
C THR A 7 9.57 1.80 -13.52
N ASP A 8 10.21 2.88 -13.94
CA ASP A 8 9.86 4.21 -13.45
C ASP A 8 8.37 4.51 -13.70
N GLU A 9 7.84 3.92 -14.78
CA GLU A 9 6.42 3.89 -15.15
C GLU A 9 5.51 3.31 -14.06
N ASP A 10 5.83 2.15 -13.47
CA ASP A 10 5.02 1.56 -12.39
C ASP A 10 5.00 2.45 -11.15
N LYS A 11 6.12 3.13 -10.88
CA LYS A 11 6.27 4.04 -9.76
C LYS A 11 5.50 5.33 -9.99
N ALA A 12 5.53 5.85 -11.21
CA ALA A 12 4.75 7.03 -11.61
C ALA A 12 3.25 6.72 -11.54
N ARG A 13 2.83 5.58 -12.10
CA ARG A 13 1.45 5.08 -12.02
C ARG A 13 1.00 4.95 -10.56
N PHE A 14 1.79 4.30 -9.70
CA PHE A 14 1.44 4.18 -8.28
C PHE A 14 1.29 5.54 -7.58
N ARG A 15 2.11 6.53 -7.94
CA ARG A 15 1.97 7.89 -7.38
C ARG A 15 0.70 8.58 -7.86
N ASP A 16 0.31 8.37 -9.11
CA ASP A 16 -0.93 8.91 -9.69
C ASP A 16 -2.18 8.30 -9.03
N LEU A 17 -2.13 7.00 -8.74
CA LEU A 17 -3.18 6.26 -8.03
C LEU A 17 -3.32 6.65 -6.55
N VAL A 18 -2.29 7.28 -5.97
CA VAL A 18 -2.28 7.66 -4.56
C VAL A 18 -2.83 9.08 -4.44
N PRO A 19 -3.98 9.27 -3.78
CA PRO A 19 -4.56 10.59 -3.65
C PRO A 19 -3.65 11.48 -2.80
N GLU A 20 -3.34 12.66 -3.33
CA GLU A 20 -2.60 13.68 -2.59
C GLU A 20 -3.47 14.22 -1.45
N GLY A 21 -2.87 14.41 -0.27
CA GLY A 21 -3.63 14.88 0.89
C GLY A 21 -2.76 15.20 2.10
N PRO A 22 -3.32 15.90 3.10
CA PRO A 22 -2.59 16.24 4.31
C PRO A 22 -2.14 14.97 5.04
N GLY A 23 -0.83 14.85 5.24
CA GLY A 23 -0.22 13.70 5.91
C GLY A 23 0.01 12.48 5.02
N VAL A 24 -0.27 12.55 3.71
CA VAL A 24 0.07 11.49 2.74
C VAL A 24 1.54 11.62 2.32
N GLU A 25 2.30 10.53 2.43
CA GLU A 25 3.69 10.43 2.01
C GLU A 25 3.90 9.15 1.19
N VAL A 26 4.44 9.26 -0.03
CA VAL A 26 4.90 8.09 -0.80
C VAL A 26 6.40 7.92 -0.60
N LYS A 27 6.83 6.78 -0.07
CA LYS A 27 8.23 6.48 0.25
C LYS A 27 8.64 5.14 -0.33
N PRO A 28 9.91 4.97 -0.72
CA PRO A 28 10.40 3.68 -1.19
C PRO A 28 10.30 2.62 -0.08
N MET A 29 9.60 1.51 -0.36
CA MET A 29 9.49 0.39 0.56
C MET A 29 9.43 -0.94 -0.19
N PHE A 30 10.06 -2.00 0.37
CA PHE A 30 10.16 -3.33 -0.25
C PHE A 30 10.73 -3.36 -1.67
N GLY A 31 11.69 -2.47 -1.98
CA GLY A 31 12.29 -2.37 -3.33
C GLY A 31 11.43 -1.63 -4.36
N SER A 32 10.20 -1.24 -3.99
CA SER A 32 9.24 -0.48 -4.81
C SER A 32 8.84 0.82 -4.08
N LEU A 33 7.54 1.12 -3.97
CA LEU A 33 6.97 2.29 -3.31
C LEU A 33 5.87 1.87 -2.33
N GLY A 34 5.72 2.61 -1.24
CA GLY A 34 4.60 2.50 -0.32
C GLY A 34 4.02 3.87 -0.03
N ALA A 35 2.70 3.94 0.05
CA ALA A 35 1.95 5.13 0.43
C ALA A 35 1.56 5.06 1.91
N PHE A 36 1.81 6.16 2.61
CA PHE A 36 1.59 6.31 4.03
C PHE A 36 0.69 7.51 4.28
N VAL A 37 -0.20 7.42 5.26
CA VAL A 37 -0.97 8.55 5.76
C VAL A 37 -0.75 8.63 7.27
N ASN A 38 -0.35 9.80 7.78
CA ASN A 38 -0.05 10.01 9.20
C ASN A 38 0.97 8.99 9.79
N GLY A 39 1.92 8.52 8.96
CA GLY A 39 2.92 7.52 9.34
C GLY A 39 2.43 6.06 9.37
N ASN A 40 1.20 5.80 8.95
CA ASN A 40 0.63 4.47 8.75
C ASN A 40 0.56 4.14 7.26
N MET A 41 1.00 2.94 6.86
CA MET A 41 0.92 2.51 5.47
C MET A 41 -0.52 2.13 5.12
N PHE A 42 -1.01 2.61 3.98
CA PHE A 42 -2.33 2.26 3.46
C PHE A 42 -2.28 1.61 2.08
N ALA A 43 -1.25 1.87 1.28
CA ALA A 43 -1.05 1.19 0.01
C ALA A 43 0.44 0.87 -0.24
N GLY A 44 0.71 -0.17 -1.02
CA GLY A 44 2.06 -0.63 -1.34
C GLY A 44 2.15 -1.21 -2.74
N LEU A 45 3.12 -0.74 -3.52
CA LEU A 45 3.47 -1.33 -4.79
C LEU A 45 4.36 -2.55 -4.54
N PHE A 46 3.93 -3.71 -5.03
CA PHE A 46 4.67 -4.96 -5.05
C PHE A 46 4.53 -5.58 -6.43
N SER A 47 5.27 -5.01 -7.39
CA SER A 47 5.08 -5.27 -8.82
C SER A 47 5.00 -6.78 -9.14
N PRO A 48 3.99 -7.20 -9.92
CA PRO A 48 3.02 -6.36 -10.65
C PRO A 48 1.78 -5.92 -9.84
N ASN A 49 1.72 -6.22 -8.54
CA ASN A 49 0.54 -6.06 -7.71
C ASN A 49 0.57 -4.80 -6.83
N ILE A 50 -0.61 -4.28 -6.49
CA ILE A 50 -0.76 -3.18 -5.53
C ILE A 50 -1.50 -3.71 -4.31
N GLY A 51 -0.87 -3.67 -3.15
CA GLY A 51 -1.50 -3.99 -1.87
C GLY A 51 -2.18 -2.78 -1.27
N VAL A 52 -3.37 -2.97 -0.72
CA VAL A 52 -4.10 -1.95 0.05
C VAL A 52 -4.48 -2.48 1.42
N LYS A 53 -4.50 -1.59 2.42
CA LYS A 53 -4.97 -1.88 3.77
C LYS A 53 -6.31 -1.19 4.00
N LEU A 54 -7.34 -2.02 4.12
CA LEU A 54 -8.71 -1.59 4.31
C LEU A 54 -9.24 -2.10 5.64
N ASP A 55 -10.45 -1.66 5.99
CA ASP A 55 -11.24 -2.25 7.06
C ASP A 55 -11.54 -3.74 6.75
N PRO A 56 -11.69 -4.63 7.75
CA PRO A 56 -12.16 -5.99 7.55
C PRO A 56 -13.33 -6.13 6.58
N GLU A 57 -14.34 -5.27 6.61
CA GLU A 57 -15.50 -5.37 5.71
C GLU A 57 -15.08 -5.23 4.23
N SER A 58 -14.32 -4.17 3.92
CA SER A 58 -13.81 -3.92 2.58
C SER A 58 -12.72 -4.93 2.15
N LEU A 59 -11.96 -5.48 3.09
CA LEU A 59 -11.03 -6.58 2.80
C LEU A 59 -11.78 -7.85 2.42
N GLU A 60 -12.89 -8.17 3.08
CA GLU A 60 -13.72 -9.33 2.72
C GLU A 60 -14.36 -9.15 1.34
N GLU A 61 -14.84 -7.93 1.02
CA GLU A 61 -15.30 -7.61 -0.33
C GLU A 61 -14.19 -7.82 -1.36
N LEU A 62 -13.01 -7.23 -1.13
CA LEU A 62 -11.88 -7.35 -2.05
C LEU A 62 -11.46 -8.81 -2.21
N ARG A 63 -11.42 -9.59 -1.13
CA ARG A 63 -11.07 -11.02 -1.12
C ARG A 63 -12.03 -11.87 -1.96
N GLY A 64 -13.28 -11.44 -2.09
CA GLY A 64 -14.28 -12.08 -2.95
C GLY A 64 -14.05 -11.83 -4.45
N ILE A 65 -13.20 -10.87 -4.81
CA ILE A 65 -12.93 -10.50 -6.20
C ILE A 65 -11.89 -11.45 -6.79
N GLU A 66 -12.18 -11.99 -7.96
CA GLU A 66 -11.27 -12.86 -8.70
C GLU A 66 -9.98 -12.11 -9.05
N GLY A 67 -8.83 -12.70 -8.69
CA GLY A 67 -7.52 -12.08 -8.86
C GLY A 67 -7.04 -11.24 -7.67
N SER A 68 -7.89 -11.02 -6.66
CA SER A 68 -7.41 -10.52 -5.36
C SER A 68 -6.65 -11.62 -4.61
N GLY A 69 -5.69 -11.23 -3.77
CA GLY A 69 -4.88 -12.20 -3.05
C GLY A 69 -4.16 -11.63 -1.85
N PRO A 70 -3.55 -12.47 -1.00
CA PRO A 70 -2.74 -12.00 0.11
C PRO A 70 -1.57 -11.15 -0.39
N PHE A 71 -1.37 -10.00 0.22
CA PHE A 71 -0.25 -9.12 -0.12
C PHE A 71 0.99 -9.43 0.73
N GLY A 72 2.15 -9.48 0.10
CA GLY A 72 3.45 -9.66 0.76
C GLY A 72 4.23 -10.88 0.28
N PRO A 73 5.36 -11.20 0.94
CA PRO A 73 6.17 -12.36 0.58
C PRO A 73 5.43 -13.68 0.88
N ALA A 74 5.62 -14.68 0.01
CA ALA A 74 4.97 -15.99 0.13
C ALA A 74 5.25 -16.69 1.49
N GLU A 75 6.42 -16.44 2.07
CA GLU A 75 6.82 -16.99 3.38
C GLU A 75 6.12 -16.29 4.56
N ARG A 76 5.67 -15.04 4.38
CA ARG A 76 5.03 -14.27 5.45
C ARG A 76 4.07 -13.21 4.89
N PRO A 77 2.84 -13.59 4.54
CA PRO A 77 1.85 -12.62 4.05
C PRO A 77 1.57 -11.56 5.13
N MET A 78 1.42 -10.30 4.71
CA MET A 78 1.06 -9.22 5.62
C MET A 78 -0.44 -9.30 5.93
N GLY A 79 -0.77 -9.68 7.16
CA GLY A 79 -2.15 -9.65 7.64
C GLY A 79 -2.75 -8.24 7.56
N GLY A 80 -3.98 -8.15 7.04
CA GLY A 80 -4.69 -6.89 6.84
C GLY A 80 -4.33 -6.14 5.55
N TYR A 81 -3.54 -6.75 4.66
CA TYR A 81 -3.31 -6.23 3.31
C TYR A 81 -3.77 -7.26 2.28
N LEU A 82 -4.48 -6.76 1.26
CA LEU A 82 -4.84 -7.54 0.09
C LEU A 82 -4.33 -6.87 -1.16
N SER A 83 -3.88 -7.70 -2.09
CA SER A 83 -3.52 -7.33 -3.44
C SER A 83 -4.78 -7.01 -4.22
N LEU A 84 -4.77 -5.87 -4.89
CA LEU A 84 -5.71 -5.55 -5.95
C LEU A 84 -5.46 -6.48 -7.15
N PRO A 85 -6.52 -6.94 -7.84
CA PRO A 85 -6.38 -7.70 -9.07
C PRO A 85 -5.77 -6.84 -10.17
N THR A 86 -4.92 -7.44 -11.00
CA THR A 86 -4.31 -6.78 -12.16
C THR A 86 -5.32 -6.39 -13.23
N SER A 87 -6.54 -6.95 -13.17
CA SER A 87 -7.66 -6.61 -14.07
C SER A 87 -8.30 -5.25 -13.75
N PHE A 88 -7.97 -4.64 -12.61
CA PHE A 88 -8.50 -3.32 -12.27
C PHE A 88 -7.88 -2.21 -13.11
N THR A 89 -8.73 -1.28 -13.52
CA THR A 89 -8.31 -0.01 -14.12
C THR A 89 -7.69 0.90 -13.07
N ASP A 90 -6.97 1.90 -13.52
CA ASP A 90 -6.38 2.93 -12.66
C ASP A 90 -7.43 3.62 -11.78
N GLU A 91 -8.60 3.92 -12.33
CA GLU A 91 -9.70 4.53 -11.58
C GLU A 91 -10.21 3.61 -10.45
N GLN A 92 -10.35 2.30 -10.73
CA GLN A 92 -10.76 1.33 -9.72
C GLN A 92 -9.70 1.20 -8.64
N ALA A 93 -8.43 1.05 -9.03
CA ALA A 93 -7.33 0.96 -8.08
C ALA A 93 -7.24 2.22 -7.21
N SER A 94 -7.37 3.41 -7.80
CA SER A 94 -7.39 4.69 -7.09
C SER A 94 -8.54 4.75 -6.08
N ALA A 95 -9.75 4.33 -6.45
CA ALA A 95 -10.89 4.30 -5.53
C ALA A 95 -10.65 3.37 -4.31
N TRP A 96 -10.02 2.21 -4.52
CA TRP A 96 -9.64 1.32 -3.42
C TRP A 96 -8.51 1.89 -2.55
N VAL A 97 -7.52 2.53 -3.18
CA VAL A 97 -6.41 3.20 -2.50
C VAL A 97 -6.91 4.38 -1.66
N GLU A 98 -7.89 5.14 -2.15
CA GLU A 98 -8.54 6.22 -1.42
C GLU A 98 -9.32 5.70 -0.20
N ARG A 99 -10.14 4.65 -0.36
CA ARG A 99 -10.80 4.00 0.79
C ARG A 99 -9.80 3.52 1.85
N ALA A 100 -8.70 2.94 1.40
CA ALA A 100 -7.62 2.51 2.29
C ALA A 100 -7.00 3.70 3.03
N ARG A 101 -6.77 4.83 2.34
CA ARG A 101 -6.32 6.07 2.96
C ARG A 101 -7.31 6.56 4.00
N GLU A 102 -8.60 6.64 3.69
CA GLU A 102 -9.62 7.11 4.62
C GLU A 102 -9.64 6.27 5.89
N HIS A 103 -9.71 4.94 5.75
CA HIS A 103 -9.65 4.03 6.89
C HIS A 103 -8.36 4.21 7.70
N VAL A 104 -7.19 4.18 7.06
CA VAL A 104 -5.91 4.29 7.76
C VAL A 104 -5.69 5.69 8.37
N ALA A 105 -6.31 6.74 7.81
CA ALA A 105 -6.32 8.07 8.38
C ALA A 105 -7.14 8.16 9.67
N THR A 106 -8.17 7.33 9.84
CA THR A 106 -8.90 7.20 11.12
C THR A 106 -8.11 6.48 12.20
N LEU A 107 -7.12 5.65 11.82
CA LEU A 107 -6.27 4.98 12.78
C LEU A 107 -5.37 5.99 13.49
N PRO A 108 -5.12 5.81 14.81
CA PRO A 108 -4.23 6.71 15.52
C PRO A 108 -2.88 6.77 14.80
N PRO A 109 -2.32 7.98 14.58
CA PRO A 109 -1.00 8.10 13.98
C PRO A 109 -0.06 7.21 14.76
N LYS A 110 0.75 6.41 14.06
CA LYS A 110 1.69 5.52 14.74
C LYS A 110 2.59 6.41 15.60
N VAL A 111 2.32 6.46 16.90
CA VAL A 111 3.09 7.23 17.88
C VAL A 111 4.51 6.74 17.71
N LYS A 112 5.33 7.57 17.07
CA LYS A 112 6.77 7.34 16.96
C LYS A 112 7.24 7.31 18.40
N LYS A 113 7.37 6.13 19.00
CA LYS A 113 8.18 5.98 20.21
C LYS A 113 9.51 6.67 19.86
N PRO A 114 9.96 7.68 20.64
CA PRO A 114 11.20 8.36 20.34
C PRO A 114 12.29 7.30 20.16
N LYS A 115 13.00 7.34 19.02
CA LYS A 115 14.17 6.48 18.80
C LYS A 115 15.09 6.71 20.01
N PRO A 116 15.49 5.67 20.77
CA PRO A 116 16.55 5.87 21.76
C PRO A 116 17.75 6.40 20.99
N ALA A 117 18.22 7.59 21.38
CA ALA A 117 19.42 8.19 20.83
C ALA A 117 20.54 7.14 20.88
N LYS A 118 21.19 6.90 19.74
CA LYS A 118 22.46 6.16 19.71
C LYS A 118 23.37 6.87 20.70
N LYS A 119 23.70 6.21 21.82
CA LYS A 119 24.79 6.65 22.68
C LYS A 119 26.07 6.56 21.84
N ALA A 120 26.72 7.71 21.67
CA ALA A 120 28.09 7.81 21.22
C ALA A 120 29.03 7.23 22.27
#